data_AF-A0A286H760-F1
#
_entry.id   AF-A0A286H760-F1
#
_cell.length_a   1.000
_cell.length_b   1.000
_cell.length_c   1.000
_cell.angle_alpha   90.00
_cell.angle_beta   90.00
_cell.angle_gamma   90.00
#
_symmetry.space_group_name_H-M   'P 1'
#
loop_
_entity.id
_entity.type
_entity.pdbx_description
1 polymer ?
#
loop_
_entity_poly.entity_id
_entity_poly.type
_entity_poly.pdbx_seq_one_letter_code
_entity_poly.pdbx_strand_id
1 'polypeptide(L)'
;MSRPTPVSDGPAADARASLPEPATAAFDRLAGAVLSSRSAPLGALLRAQLPGTAGVRWLRQEGLPPTTRPTALTAAQWLSLFDCWTSAHRAPGPQAPGAQRGGRPSTHGHARGTAIPRWGQ
;
A
#
# COMPACT_ATOMS: atom_id res chain seq x y z
N MET A 1 23.97 10.79 8.27
CA MET A 1 22.53 10.65 7.97
C MET A 1 22.30 11.23 6.58
N SER A 2 22.07 10.39 5.57
CA SER A 2 21.81 10.83 4.20
C SER A 2 20.45 11.53 4.16
N ARG A 3 20.44 12.84 3.97
CA ARG A 3 19.21 13.59 3.71
C ARG A 3 18.67 13.11 2.35
N PRO A 4 17.41 12.66 2.25
CA PRO A 4 16.79 12.43 0.95
C PRO A 4 16.86 13.74 0.18
N THR A 5 17.42 13.70 -1.03
CA THR A 5 17.48 14.88 -1.90
C THR A 5 16.06 15.31 -2.21
N PRO A 6 15.70 16.58 -1.97
CA PRO A 6 14.37 17.06 -2.31
C PRO A 6 14.10 16.83 -3.79
N VAL A 7 12.86 16.49 -4.13
CA VAL A 7 12.39 16.58 -5.51
C VAL A 7 12.56 18.03 -5.97
N SER A 8 13.56 18.28 -6.81
CA SER A 8 13.95 19.65 -7.20
C SER A 8 13.27 20.16 -8.47
N ASP A 9 12.63 19.31 -9.28
CA ASP A 9 12.01 19.75 -10.53
C ASP A 9 10.90 18.81 -11.05
N GLY A 10 9.90 19.38 -11.73
CA GLY A 10 8.82 18.65 -12.42
C GLY A 10 7.49 18.52 -11.64
N PRO A 11 6.52 17.77 -12.18
CA PRO A 11 5.15 17.67 -11.62
C PRO A 11 5.08 17.12 -10.18
N ALA A 12 6.12 16.41 -9.72
CA ALA A 12 6.23 15.98 -8.33
C ALA A 12 6.55 17.15 -7.37
N ALA A 13 7.26 18.19 -7.84
CA ALA A 13 7.53 19.40 -7.06
C ALA A 13 6.25 20.24 -6.88
N ASP A 14 5.44 20.37 -7.93
CA ASP A 14 4.11 21.03 -7.85
C ASP A 14 3.18 20.33 -6.86
N ALA A 15 3.16 18.99 -6.89
CA ALA A 15 2.41 18.20 -5.92
C ALA A 15 2.91 18.46 -4.48
N ARG A 16 4.23 18.47 -4.27
CA ARG A 16 4.83 18.80 -2.96
C ARG A 16 4.44 20.19 -2.48
N ALA A 17 4.45 21.20 -3.35
CA ALA A 17 4.09 22.57 -3.01
C ALA A 17 2.63 22.71 -2.55
N SER A 18 1.77 21.78 -2.99
CA SER A 18 0.36 21.71 -2.59
C SER A 18 0.11 20.99 -1.26
N LEU A 19 1.13 20.34 -0.68
CA LEU A 19 1.00 19.56 0.55
C LEU A 19 1.36 20.38 1.80
N PRO A 20 0.71 20.10 2.95
CA PRO A 20 1.09 20.69 4.22
C PRO A 20 2.47 20.19 4.68
N GLU A 21 3.23 21.02 5.40
CA GLU A 21 4.59 20.73 5.89
C GLU A 21 4.76 19.30 6.47
N PRO A 22 3.91 18.79 7.38
CA PRO A 22 4.08 17.44 7.93
C PRO A 22 3.97 16.32 6.89
N ALA A 23 3.25 16.55 5.79
CA ALA A 23 3.08 15.58 4.71
C ALA A 23 4.27 15.61 3.72
N THR A 24 4.97 16.74 3.59
CA THR A 24 6.07 16.90 2.64
C THR A 24 7.20 15.90 2.87
N ALA A 25 7.57 15.64 4.12
CA ALA A 25 8.64 14.70 4.45
C ALA A 25 8.29 13.24 4.09
N ALA A 26 7.02 12.85 4.23
CA ALA A 26 6.55 11.54 3.82
C ALA A 26 6.47 11.44 2.28
N PHE A 27 6.04 12.51 1.62
CA PHE A 27 6.02 12.61 0.17
C PHE A 27 7.42 12.50 -0.45
N ASP A 28 8.43 13.22 0.09
CA ASP A 28 9.81 13.11 -0.39
C ASP A 28 10.38 11.69 -0.27
N ARG A 29 10.00 10.92 0.77
CA ARG A 29 10.40 9.52 0.89
C ARG A 29 9.80 8.66 -0.23
N LEU A 30 8.50 8.83 -0.50
CA LEU A 30 7.81 8.12 -1.57
C LEU A 30 8.39 8.50 -2.94
N ALA A 31 8.52 9.80 -3.20
CA ALA A 31 9.05 10.30 -4.46
C ALA A 31 10.51 9.87 -4.67
N GLY A 32 11.35 9.94 -3.61
CA GLY A 32 12.71 9.43 -3.66
C GLY A 32 12.78 7.94 -3.99
N ALA A 33 11.92 7.12 -3.36
CA ALA A 33 11.87 5.69 -3.63
C ALA A 33 11.44 5.35 -5.07
N VAL A 34 10.43 6.07 -5.61
CA VAL A 34 9.93 5.86 -6.97
C VAL A 34 10.92 6.41 -8.02
N LEU A 35 11.51 7.58 -7.78
CA LEU A 35 12.43 8.23 -8.70
C LEU A 35 13.84 7.61 -8.70
N SER A 36 14.24 6.94 -7.62
CA SER A 36 15.48 6.13 -7.59
C SER A 36 15.53 5.10 -8.72
N SER A 37 14.35 4.63 -9.16
CA SER A 37 14.20 3.68 -10.26
C SER A 37 13.34 4.25 -11.39
N ARG A 38 13.64 5.48 -11.81
CA ARG A 38 12.93 6.22 -12.89
C ARG A 38 12.74 5.46 -14.22
N SER A 39 13.58 4.46 -14.50
CA SER A 39 13.50 3.65 -15.72
C SER A 39 12.60 2.42 -15.59
N ALA A 40 12.21 2.06 -14.36
CA ALA A 40 11.37 0.89 -14.11
C ALA A 40 9.89 1.21 -14.34
N PRO A 41 9.08 0.21 -14.71
CA PRO A 41 7.65 0.38 -14.89
C PRO A 41 6.97 0.70 -13.55
N LEU A 42 6.03 1.65 -13.56
CA LEU A 42 5.33 2.10 -12.34
C LEU A 42 4.72 0.93 -11.57
N GLY A 43 4.14 -0.05 -12.26
CA GLY A 43 3.51 -1.21 -11.62
C GLY A 43 4.48 -2.05 -10.78
N ALA A 44 5.75 -2.17 -11.19
CA ALA A 44 6.75 -2.89 -10.40
C ALA A 44 7.17 -2.08 -9.16
N LEU A 45 7.33 -0.77 -9.32
CA LEU A 45 7.68 0.14 -8.22
C LEU A 45 6.57 0.21 -7.17
N LEU A 46 5.31 0.33 -7.61
CA LEU A 46 4.16 0.37 -6.72
C LEU A 46 3.97 -0.93 -5.95
N ARG A 47 4.28 -2.10 -6.54
CA ARG A 47 4.25 -3.38 -5.80
C ARG A 47 5.32 -3.48 -4.72
N ALA A 48 6.44 -2.76 -4.85
CA ALA A 48 7.47 -2.72 -3.81
C ALA A 48 7.12 -1.75 -2.66
N GLN A 49 6.30 -0.73 -2.94
CA GLN A 49 5.94 0.32 -1.97
C GLN A 49 4.57 0.13 -1.33
N LEU A 50 3.62 -0.52 -2.00
CA LEU A 50 2.25 -0.70 -1.54
C LEU A 50 1.94 -2.18 -1.28
N PRO A 51 1.26 -2.50 -0.18
CA PRO A 51 0.92 -3.89 0.14
C PRO A 51 -0.10 -4.45 -0.86
N GLY A 52 0.13 -5.71 -1.26
CA GLY A 52 -0.80 -6.50 -2.06
C GLY A 52 -1.15 -5.87 -3.41
N THR A 53 -2.44 -5.59 -3.62
CA THR A 53 -2.98 -5.10 -4.90
C THR A 53 -3.28 -3.60 -4.91
N ALA A 54 -2.96 -2.86 -3.84
CA ALA A 54 -3.27 -1.43 -3.73
C ALA A 54 -2.68 -0.62 -4.89
N GLY A 55 -1.43 -0.87 -5.27
CA GLY A 55 -0.80 -0.21 -6.43
C GLY A 55 -1.47 -0.51 -7.77
N VAL A 56 -1.96 -1.74 -7.98
CA VAL A 56 -2.66 -2.14 -9.20
C VAL A 56 -4.07 -1.55 -9.23
N ARG A 57 -4.74 -1.49 -8.08
CA ARG A 57 -6.06 -0.86 -7.94
C ARG A 57 -5.99 0.63 -8.23
N TRP A 58 -4.98 1.33 -7.71
CA TRP A 58 -4.74 2.73 -7.98
C TRP A 58 -4.45 2.99 -9.48
N LEU A 59 -3.56 2.20 -10.10
CA LEU A 59 -3.29 2.27 -11.55
C LEU A 59 -4.57 2.14 -12.38
N ARG A 60 -5.44 1.20 -12.02
CA ARG A 60 -6.73 1.00 -12.71
C ARG A 60 -7.68 2.18 -12.50
N GLN A 61 -7.72 2.77 -11.31
CA GLN A 61 -8.55 3.94 -11.02
C GLN A 61 -8.11 5.18 -11.81
N GLU A 62 -6.79 5.40 -11.90
CA GLU A 62 -6.22 6.51 -12.68
C GLU A 62 -6.19 6.24 -14.19
N GLY A 63 -6.62 5.05 -14.64
CA GLY A 63 -6.60 4.66 -16.06
C GLY A 63 -5.19 4.52 -16.63
N LEU A 64 -4.17 4.31 -15.79
CA LEU A 64 -2.77 4.26 -16.18
C LEU A 64 -2.32 2.83 -16.50
N PRO A 65 -1.59 2.61 -17.62
CA PRO A 65 -0.98 1.32 -17.86
C PRO A 65 0.14 1.05 -16.84
N PRO A 66 0.38 -0.21 -16.43
CA PRO A 66 1.43 -0.55 -15.45
C PRO A 66 2.85 -0.27 -15.97
N THR A 67 3.01 -0.10 -17.28
CA THR A 67 4.24 0.29 -17.98
C THR A 67 4.47 1.81 -18.00
N THR A 68 3.55 2.60 -17.47
CA THR A 68 3.70 4.06 -17.34
C THR A 68 5.01 4.36 -16.62
N ARG A 69 5.69 5.42 -17.05
CA ARG A 69 6.91 5.89 -16.38
C ARG A 69 6.54 6.81 -15.23
N PRO A 70 7.26 6.74 -14.09
CA PRO A 70 7.01 7.64 -12.96
C PRO A 70 7.16 9.13 -13.31
N THR A 71 7.98 9.46 -14.31
CA THR A 71 8.15 10.83 -14.81
C THR A 71 6.98 11.34 -15.66
N ALA A 72 6.08 10.46 -16.09
CA ALA A 72 4.89 10.83 -16.87
C ALA A 72 3.68 11.18 -15.99
N LEU A 73 3.80 11.02 -14.67
CA LEU A 73 2.74 11.36 -13.73
C LEU A 73 2.57 12.87 -13.60
N THR A 74 1.32 13.31 -13.64
CA THR A 74 0.94 14.70 -13.37
C THR A 74 0.98 15.00 -11.87
N ALA A 75 0.95 16.29 -11.49
CA ALA A 75 0.92 16.70 -10.09
C ALA A 75 -0.30 16.12 -9.34
N ALA A 76 -1.48 16.10 -9.97
CA ALA A 76 -2.69 15.51 -9.40
C ALA A 76 -2.55 14.00 -9.14
N GLN A 77 -1.93 13.27 -10.07
CA GLN A 77 -1.65 11.84 -9.91
C GLN A 77 -0.66 11.56 -8.78
N TRP A 78 0.35 12.42 -8.60
CA TRP A 78 1.27 12.32 -7.46
C TRP A 78 0.56 12.52 -6.12
N LEU A 79 -0.39 13.45 -6.03
CA LEU A 79 -1.21 13.66 -4.83
C LEU A 79 -2.14 12.47 -4.55
N SER A 80 -2.84 11.98 -5.58
CA SER A 80 -3.70 10.78 -5.49
C SER A 80 -2.90 9.54 -5.03
N LEU A 81 -1.69 9.36 -5.58
CA LEU A 81 -0.79 8.28 -5.19
C LEU A 81 -0.35 8.42 -3.72
N PHE A 82 -0.01 9.63 -3.29
CA PHE A 82 0.42 9.89 -1.92
C PHE A 82 -0.71 9.64 -0.91
N ASP A 83 -1.95 10.00 -1.23
CA ASP A 83 -3.11 9.68 -0.40
C ASP A 83 -3.35 8.16 -0.29
N CYS A 84 -3.26 7.44 -1.42
CA CYS A 84 -3.36 5.98 -1.43
C CYS A 84 -2.25 5.33 -0.58
N TRP A 85 -1.01 5.82 -0.72
CA TRP A 85 0.13 5.31 0.03
C TRP A 85 0.05 5.61 1.52
N THR A 86 -0.34 6.83 1.91
CA THR A 86 -0.52 7.20 3.32
C THR A 86 -1.67 6.42 3.96
N SER A 87 -2.78 6.24 3.25
CA SER A 87 -3.90 5.40 3.71
C SER A 87 -3.50 3.94 3.91
N ALA A 88 -2.66 3.39 3.02
CA ALA A 88 -2.15 2.03 3.15
C ALA A 88 -1.13 1.87 4.29
N HIS A 89 -0.31 2.89 4.59
CA HIS A 89 0.68 2.87 5.66
C HIS A 89 0.12 3.21 7.04
N ARG A 90 -0.96 4.01 7.11
CA ARG A 90 -1.58 4.44 8.36
C ARG A 90 -2.53 3.39 8.95
N ALA A 91 -2.83 2.32 8.22
CA ALA A 91 -3.72 1.27 8.70
C ALA A 91 -2.93 0.13 9.37
N PRO A 92 -2.81 0.08 10.73
CA PRO A 92 -2.66 -1.18 11.43
C PRO A 92 -4.04 -1.84 11.52
N GLY A 93 -4.49 -2.52 10.47
CA GLY A 93 -5.79 -3.19 10.48
C GLY A 93 -6.10 -4.00 9.22
N PRO A 94 -6.72 -5.18 9.35
CA PRO A 94 -6.76 -6.21 8.32
C PRO A 94 -7.65 -5.77 7.15
N GLN A 95 -7.05 -5.56 5.99
CA GLN A 95 -7.80 -5.30 4.76
C GLN A 95 -7.47 -6.35 3.71
N ALA A 96 -8.25 -7.43 3.75
CA ALA A 96 -8.63 -8.18 2.56
C ALA A 96 -10.11 -8.56 2.66
N PRO A 97 -11.03 -7.81 2.03
CA PRO A 97 -12.36 -8.33 1.72
C PRO A 97 -12.29 -9.01 0.35
N GLY A 98 -12.24 -10.35 0.32
CA GLY A 98 -12.32 -11.08 -0.95
C GLY A 98 -11.97 -12.56 -0.93
N ALA A 99 -12.71 -13.39 -0.17
CA ALA A 99 -13.02 -14.78 -0.56
C ALA A 99 -14.12 -15.36 0.35
N GLN A 100 -15.37 -15.23 -0.09
CA GLN A 100 -16.51 -15.96 0.47
C GLN A 100 -16.64 -17.31 -0.25
N ARG A 101 -16.48 -18.45 0.46
CA ARG A 101 -17.35 -19.65 0.39
C ARG A 101 -16.82 -20.85 1.21
N GLY A 102 -17.69 -21.37 2.09
CA GLY A 102 -17.71 -22.75 2.59
C GLY A 102 -17.08 -22.93 3.98
N GLY A 103 -17.78 -23.32 5.05
CA GLY A 103 -19.17 -23.73 5.18
C GLY A 103 -19.57 -23.95 6.64
N ARG A 104 -20.88 -23.85 6.86
CA ARG A 104 -21.72 -24.41 7.93
C ARG A 104 -21.38 -24.10 9.41
N PRO A 105 -22.23 -23.33 10.12
CA PRO A 105 -22.25 -23.36 11.58
C PRO A 105 -22.93 -24.67 12.02
N SER A 106 -22.15 -25.63 12.50
CA SER A 106 -22.69 -26.76 13.26
C SER A 106 -22.88 -26.31 14.71
N THR A 107 -24.11 -25.96 15.02
CA THR A 107 -24.70 -26.02 16.36
C THR A 107 -24.54 -27.44 16.94
N HIS A 108 -24.41 -27.51 18.27
CA HIS A 108 -24.35 -28.66 19.22
C HIS A 108 -23.01 -28.62 19.97
N GLY A 109 -22.92 -28.36 21.28
CA GLY A 109 -23.80 -28.72 22.37
C GLY A 109 -23.03 -29.67 23.29
N HIS A 110 -22.93 -29.32 24.59
CA HIS A 110 -22.45 -30.17 25.71
C HIS A 110 -20.92 -30.44 25.75
N ALA A 111 -20.20 -30.48 26.88
CA ALA A 111 -20.54 -30.44 28.30
C ALA A 111 -19.31 -29.96 29.11
N ARG A 112 -19.55 -29.43 30.32
CA ARG A 112 -18.57 -29.41 31.41
C ARG A 112 -18.39 -30.84 31.92
N GLY A 113 -17.17 -31.35 32.05
CA GLY A 113 -16.95 -32.66 32.69
C GLY A 113 -15.58 -33.27 32.45
N THR A 114 -14.89 -33.52 33.56
CA THR A 114 -13.70 -34.35 33.81
C THR A 114 -13.58 -35.65 33.00
N ALA A 115 -12.35 -36.04 32.60
CA ALA A 115 -11.73 -37.36 32.86
C ALA A 115 -10.39 -37.54 32.11
N ILE A 116 -9.32 -37.85 32.84
CA ILE A 116 -8.05 -38.36 32.33
C ILE A 116 -8.12 -39.90 32.35
N PRO A 117 -7.92 -40.62 31.24
CA PRO A 117 -7.54 -42.01 31.26
C PRO A 117 -6.04 -42.20 30.99
N ARG A 118 -5.41 -42.85 31.96
CA ARG A 118 -4.04 -43.36 31.98
C ARG A 118 -3.96 -44.72 31.28
N TRP A 119 -3.22 -44.78 30.18
CA TRP A 119 -2.64 -46.01 29.61
C TRP A 119 -1.24 -45.57 29.17
N GLY A 120 -0.13 -45.87 29.84
CA GLY A 120 0.39 -47.20 30.16
C GLY A 120 1.60 -47.47 29.26
N GLN A 121 2.79 -47.07 29.71
CA GLN A 121 4.13 -47.61 29.40
C GLN A 121 5.15 -46.87 30.29
#